data_AF-V5IJH9-F1
#
_entry.id   AF-V5IJH9-F1
#
_cell.length_a   1.000
_cell.length_b   1.000
_cell.length_c   1.000
_cell.angle_alpha   90.00
_cell.angle_beta   90.00
_cell.angle_gamma   90.00
#
_symmetry.space_group_name_H-M   'P 1'
#
loop_
_entity.id
_entity.type
_entity.pdbx_description
1 polymer ?
#
loop_
_entity_poly.entity_id
_entity_poly.type
_entity_poly.pdbx_seq_one_letter_code
_entity_poly.pdbx_strand_id
1 'polypeptide(L)'
;EEVSDTETFSVNQVITVPPMKSVKIDWIITDAVQEVPWTSTVTLTGYIQWKLKEKLKDNYNLYYCSLGCLGDSRLKKAGNLTFLYTAKGTFTGVQGHEAHLRITEHDYQAYGGRSSAVRTYTIPLSLTPHTPAAKSL
;
A
#
# COMPACT_ATOMS: atom_id res chain seq x y z
N GLU A 1 3.41 -0.10 15.76
CA GLU A 1 3.21 -1.52 15.49
C GLU A 1 3.35 -1.71 14.00
N GLU A 2 4.34 -2.49 13.58
CA GLU A 2 4.59 -2.80 12.18
C GLU A 2 3.74 -4.04 11.87
N VAL A 3 2.78 -3.90 10.95
CA VAL A 3 1.93 -5.01 10.51
C VAL A 3 2.56 -5.55 9.23
N SER A 4 2.95 -6.82 9.26
CA SER A 4 3.51 -7.52 8.10
C SER A 4 2.54 -8.57 7.60
N ASP A 5 2.18 -8.50 6.32
CA ASP A 5 1.46 -9.56 5.63
C ASP A 5 2.47 -10.44 4.86
N THR A 6 2.27 -11.76 4.85
CA THR A 6 3.10 -12.70 4.09
C THR A 6 2.42 -13.02 2.76
N GLU A 7 3.08 -12.72 1.65
CA GLU A 7 2.63 -13.10 0.30
C GLU A 7 3.38 -14.36 -0.18
N THR A 8 2.63 -15.37 -0.66
CA THR A 8 3.19 -16.58 -1.24
C THR A 8 2.91 -16.63 -2.73
N PHE A 9 3.97 -16.77 -3.53
CA PHE A 9 3.88 -16.89 -4.99
C PHE A 9 4.24 -18.30 -5.44
N SER A 10 3.44 -18.87 -6.34
CA SER A 10 3.72 -20.15 -6.97
C SER A 10 3.81 -19.96 -8.49
N VAL A 11 4.83 -20.54 -9.11
CA VAL A 11 5.03 -20.47 -10.55
C VAL A 11 5.03 -21.87 -11.13
N ASN A 12 4.12 -22.13 -12.07
CA ASN A 12 4.08 -23.36 -12.86
C ASN A 12 4.17 -22.98 -14.35
N GLN A 13 5.39 -23.06 -14.90
CA GLN A 13 5.66 -22.69 -16.29
C GLN A 13 6.37 -23.85 -17.00
N VAL A 14 5.82 -24.26 -18.15
CA VAL A 14 6.46 -25.25 -19.03
C VAL A 14 7.46 -24.53 -19.93
N ILE A 15 8.72 -24.98 -19.92
CA ILE A 15 9.79 -24.47 -20.77
C ILE A 15 10.40 -25.63 -21.55
N THR A 16 10.38 -25.52 -22.88
CA THR A 16 11.00 -26.51 -23.77
C THR A 16 12.47 -26.20 -23.92
N VAL A 17 13.34 -27.17 -23.60
CA VAL A 17 14.79 -27.08 -23.82
C VAL A 17 15.11 -27.69 -25.19
N PRO A 18 15.64 -26.90 -26.15
CA PRO A 18 16.04 -27.46 -27.44
C PRO A 18 17.23 -28.43 -27.30
N PRO A 19 17.40 -29.38 -28.23
CA PRO A 19 18.58 -30.26 -28.24
C PRO A 19 19.89 -29.47 -28.26
N MET A 20 20.90 -29.95 -27.54
CA MET A 20 22.21 -29.30 -27.42
C MET A 20 22.14 -27.83 -26.94
N LYS A 21 21.13 -27.49 -26.15
CA LYS A 21 21.05 -26.22 -25.42
C LYS A 21 20.93 -26.48 -23.92
N SER A 22 21.40 -25.53 -23.13
CA SER A 22 21.02 -25.40 -21.73
C SER A 22 20.15 -24.16 -21.54
N VAL A 23 19.28 -24.17 -20.54
CA VAL A 23 18.41 -23.05 -20.23
C VAL A 23 18.63 -22.64 -18.78
N LYS A 24 18.90 -21.36 -18.58
CA LYS A 24 18.91 -20.71 -17.27
C LYS A 24 17.59 -19.98 -17.08
N ILE A 25 16.93 -20.22 -15.95
CA ILE A 25 15.66 -19.58 -15.58
C ILE A 25 15.92 -18.74 -14.34
N ASP A 26 15.82 -17.42 -14.47
CA ASP A 26 15.82 -16.50 -13.32
C ASP A 26 14.37 -16.13 -13.00
N TRP A 27 13.93 -16.37 -11.77
CA TRP A 27 12.67 -15.82 -11.27
C TRP A 27 12.96 -14.49 -10.59
N ILE A 28 12.40 -13.41 -11.14
CA ILE A 28 12.63 -12.05 -10.69
C ILE A 28 11.31 -11.53 -10.10
N ILE A 29 11.37 -11.11 -8.83
CA ILE A 29 10.29 -10.41 -8.13
C ILE A 29 10.83 -9.03 -7.79
N THR A 30 10.07 -8.00 -8.11
CA THR A 30 10.41 -6.60 -7.80
C THR A 30 9.38 -6.03 -6.84
N ASP A 31 9.84 -5.76 -5.62
CA ASP A 31 9.06 -5.06 -4.61
C ASP A 31 9.34 -3.57 -4.68
N ALA A 32 8.28 -2.77 -4.52
CA ALA A 32 8.39 -1.33 -4.46
C ALA A 32 7.89 -0.82 -3.11
N VAL A 33 8.67 0.09 -2.51
CA VAL A 33 8.18 0.91 -1.40
C VAL A 33 7.30 2.00 -2.00
N GLN A 34 6.05 2.07 -1.56
CA GLN A 34 5.09 3.04 -2.04
C GLN A 34 4.47 3.81 -0.87
N GLU A 35 4.33 5.12 -1.04
CA GLU A 35 3.44 5.91 -0.21
C GLU A 35 2.01 5.76 -0.71
N VAL A 36 1.15 5.18 0.11
CA VAL A 36 -0.26 5.00 -0.22
C VAL A 36 -1.08 6.07 0.50
N PRO A 37 -1.69 7.02 -0.23
CA PRO A 37 -2.53 8.02 0.37
C PRO A 37 -3.84 7.39 0.84
N TRP A 38 -4.31 7.79 2.02
CA TRP A 38 -5.60 7.36 2.54
C TRP A 38 -6.43 8.55 3.03
N THR A 39 -7.74 8.38 3.00
CA THR A 39 -8.70 9.31 3.58
C THR A 39 -9.69 8.56 4.43
N SER A 40 -10.01 9.08 5.61
CA SER A 40 -11.06 8.53 6.47
C SER A 40 -12.02 9.64 6.86
N THR A 41 -13.32 9.38 6.73
CA THR A 41 -14.34 10.31 7.19
C THR A 41 -14.74 9.93 8.60
N VAL A 42 -14.51 10.85 9.54
CA VAL A 42 -14.91 10.68 10.94
C VAL A 42 -16.12 11.55 11.23
N THR A 43 -17.04 11.00 11.99
CA THR A 43 -18.23 11.71 12.49
C THR A 43 -17.91 12.34 13.83
N LEU A 44 -18.09 13.65 13.92
CA LEU A 44 -17.89 14.44 15.12
C LEU A 44 -19.23 14.94 15.63
N THR A 45 -19.45 14.81 16.93
CA THR A 45 -20.62 15.33 17.63
C THR A 45 -20.17 15.98 18.93
N GLY A 46 -20.95 16.94 19.41
CA GLY A 46 -20.77 17.51 20.75
C GLY A 46 -20.52 19.01 20.77
N TYR A 47 -19.98 19.44 21.91
CA TYR A 47 -19.84 20.83 22.30
C TYR A 47 -18.43 21.09 22.81
N ILE A 48 -17.94 22.30 22.58
CA ILE A 48 -16.70 22.79 23.14
C ILE A 48 -17.05 23.77 24.23
N GLN A 49 -16.35 23.67 25.35
CA GLN A 49 -16.44 24.61 26.47
C GLN A 49 -15.08 25.28 26.65
N TRP A 50 -15.09 26.59 26.90
CA TRP A 50 -13.87 27.32 27.24
C TRP A 50 -14.14 28.35 28.31
N LYS A 51 -13.11 28.62 29.11
CA LYS A 51 -13.15 29.62 30.17
C LYS A 51 -12.15 30.73 29.85
N LEU A 52 -12.63 31.97 29.80
CA LEU A 52 -11.76 33.14 29.70
C LEU A 52 -11.09 33.39 31.06
N LYS A 53 -9.80 33.74 31.03
CA LYS A 53 -9.03 34.06 32.24
C LYS A 53 -9.60 35.28 32.96
N GLU A 54 -9.97 36.30 32.20
CA GLU A 54 -10.59 37.53 32.69
C GLU A 54 -12.06 37.58 32.24
N LYS A 55 -12.92 38.15 33.09
CA LYS A 55 -14.32 38.38 32.72
C LYS A 55 -14.39 39.53 31.72
N LEU A 56 -15.06 39.29 30.59
CA LEU A 56 -15.58 40.40 29.78
C LEU A 56 -16.71 41.04 30.58
N LYS A 57 -16.71 42.38 30.71
CA LYS A 57 -17.66 43.20 31.51
C LYS A 57 -19.00 42.51 31.77
N ASP A 58 -19.28 42.26 33.05
CA ASP A 58 -20.51 41.66 33.62
C ASP A 58 -20.98 40.31 33.05
N ASN A 59 -20.20 39.68 32.17
CA ASN A 59 -20.52 38.38 31.58
C ASN A 59 -19.90 37.21 32.36
N TYR A 60 -20.49 36.03 32.15
CA TYR A 60 -19.90 34.76 32.54
C TYR A 60 -18.52 34.61 31.89
N ASN A 61 -17.56 34.04 32.62
CA ASN A 61 -16.26 33.69 32.05
C ASN A 61 -16.24 32.30 31.42
N LEU A 62 -17.32 31.52 31.53
CA LEU A 62 -17.47 30.21 30.91
C LEU A 62 -18.40 30.30 29.70
N TYR A 63 -17.97 29.76 28.58
CA TYR A 63 -18.70 29.73 27.31
C TYR A 63 -18.75 28.31 26.78
N TYR A 64 -19.80 28.02 26.02
CA TYR A 64 -19.91 26.76 25.30
C TYR A 64 -20.64 26.97 23.97
N CYS A 65 -20.31 26.16 22.98
CA CYS A 65 -21.05 26.07 21.73
C CYS A 65 -20.85 24.73 21.05
N SER A 66 -21.74 24.38 20.13
CA SER A 66 -21.61 23.18 19.31
C SER A 66 -20.42 23.33 18.36
N LEU A 67 -19.84 22.23 17.87
CA LEU A 67 -18.68 22.27 16.96
C LEU A 67 -18.82 23.24 15.77
N GLY A 68 -20.04 23.52 15.31
CA GLY A 68 -20.31 24.45 14.21
C GLY A 68 -19.94 25.91 14.50
N CYS A 69 -19.88 26.33 15.77
CA CYS A 69 -19.48 27.70 16.11
C CYS A 69 -18.01 28.00 15.80
N LEU A 70 -17.18 26.97 15.63
CA LEU A 70 -15.78 27.14 15.26
C LEU A 70 -15.63 27.76 13.86
N GLY A 71 -16.65 27.64 13.01
CA GLY A 71 -16.57 28.11 11.62
C GLY A 71 -15.46 27.43 10.81
N ASP A 72 -14.99 26.25 11.25
CA ASP A 72 -13.90 25.54 10.58
C ASP A 72 -14.39 24.95 9.25
N SER A 73 -13.83 25.45 8.14
CA SER A 73 -14.14 25.00 6.78
C SER A 73 -13.90 23.51 6.52
N ARG A 74 -13.11 22.83 7.36
CA ARG A 74 -12.84 21.38 7.28
C ARG A 74 -14.00 20.55 7.83
N LEU A 75 -14.88 21.16 8.63
CA LEU A 75 -16.04 20.50 9.22
C LEU A 75 -17.26 20.68 8.32
N LYS A 76 -17.76 19.59 7.76
CA LYS A 76 -18.98 19.60 6.95
C LYS A 76 -20.18 19.27 7.81
N LYS A 77 -21.20 20.13 7.84
CA LYS A 77 -22.44 19.86 8.56
C LYS A 77 -23.18 18.69 7.91
N ALA A 78 -23.52 17.66 8.69
CA ALA A 78 -24.22 16.47 8.22
C ALA A 78 -25.55 16.21 8.96
N GLY A 79 -25.91 17.04 9.92
CA GLY A 79 -27.17 16.93 10.65
C GLY A 79 -27.24 17.91 11.82
N ASN A 80 -28.20 17.69 12.72
CA ASN A 80 -28.28 18.45 13.95
C ASN A 80 -27.11 18.08 14.87
N LEU A 81 -26.19 19.02 15.11
CA LEU A 81 -24.97 18.84 15.93
C LEU A 81 -23.98 17.78 15.42
N THR A 82 -24.16 17.27 14.20
CA THR A 82 -23.31 16.26 13.58
C THR A 82 -22.49 16.89 12.46
N PHE A 83 -21.18 16.66 12.51
CA PHE A 83 -20.21 17.17 11.56
C PHE A 83 -19.34 16.04 11.03
N LEU A 84 -18.94 16.12 9.77
CA LEU A 84 -18.00 15.21 9.15
C LEU A 84 -16.66 15.92 8.99
N TYR A 85 -15.60 15.23 9.39
CA TYR A 85 -14.23 15.64 9.14
C TYR A 85 -13.55 14.56 8.29
N THR A 86 -12.95 14.97 7.17
CA THR A 86 -12.16 14.04 6.35
C THR A 86 -10.70 14.14 6.78
N ALA A 87 -10.27 13.18 7.59
CA ALA A 87 -8.87 12.96 7.88
C ALA A 87 -8.17 12.43 6.64
N LYS A 88 -6.91 12.84 6.44
CA LYS A 88 -6.05 12.36 5.38
C LYS A 88 -4.69 12.03 5.95
N GLY A 89 -4.01 11.07 5.36
CA GLY A 89 -2.65 10.72 5.69
C GLY A 89 -2.02 9.87 4.60
N THR A 90 -0.80 9.43 4.87
CA THR A 90 -0.06 8.48 4.05
C THR A 90 0.39 7.34 4.94
N PHE A 91 0.40 6.13 4.40
CA PHE A 91 1.18 5.03 4.98
C PHE A 91 2.22 4.60 3.97
N THR A 92 3.39 4.20 4.47
CA THR A 92 4.42 3.56 3.64
C THR A 92 4.12 2.07 3.61
N GLY A 93 3.80 1.55 2.42
CA GLY A 93 3.61 0.13 2.17
C GLY A 93 4.74 -0.44 1.32
N VAL A 94 4.99 -1.74 1.45
CA VAL A 94 5.83 -2.50 0.53
C VAL A 94 4.92 -3.52 -0.13
N GLN A 95 4.85 -3.53 -1.46
CA GLN A 95 4.05 -4.49 -2.21
C GLN A 95 4.85 -5.02 -3.40
N GLY A 96 4.71 -6.33 -3.67
CA GLY A 96 5.22 -6.96 -4.88
C GLY A 96 4.51 -6.37 -6.10
N HIS A 97 5.26 -5.64 -6.93
CA HIS A 97 4.69 -4.90 -8.06
C HIS A 97 4.78 -5.67 -9.37
N GLU A 98 5.86 -6.43 -9.55
CA GLU A 98 6.13 -7.15 -10.78
C GLU A 98 6.82 -8.49 -10.50
N ALA A 99 6.39 -9.54 -11.20
CA ALA A 99 7.19 -10.75 -11.32
C ALA A 99 7.26 -11.21 -12.78
N HIS A 100 8.42 -11.71 -13.16
CA HIS A 100 8.62 -12.33 -14.45
C HIS A 100 9.68 -13.43 -14.35
N LEU A 101 9.62 -14.37 -15.28
CA LEU A 101 10.73 -15.28 -15.54
C LEU A 101 11.59 -14.66 -16.63
N ARG A 102 12.91 -14.62 -16.42
CA ARG A 102 13.89 -14.36 -17.47
C ARG A 102 14.54 -15.67 -17.87
N ILE A 103 14.33 -16.06 -19.12
CA ILE A 103 14.83 -17.30 -19.69
C ILE A 103 16.03 -16.95 -20.56
N THR A 104 17.17 -17.59 -20.30
CA THR A 104 18.38 -17.45 -21.12
C THR A 104 18.79 -18.81 -21.66
N GLU A 105 18.74 -18.95 -22.98
CA GLU A 105 19.21 -20.12 -23.70
C GLU A 105 20.70 -20.01 -24.00
N HIS A 106 21.39 -21.13 -23.87
CA HIS A 106 22.82 -21.24 -23.97
C HIS A 106 23.17 -22.43 -24.87
N ASP A 107 24.22 -22.30 -25.68
CA ASP A 107 24.78 -23.47 -26.36
C ASP A 107 25.32 -24.47 -25.33
N TYR A 108 24.89 -25.72 -25.45
CA TYR A 108 25.41 -26.80 -24.63
C TYR A 108 26.82 -27.14 -25.11
N GLN A 109 27.82 -26.96 -24.25
CA GLN A 109 29.18 -27.36 -24.52
C GLN A 109 29.60 -28.47 -23.56
N ALA A 110 29.95 -29.64 -24.12
CA ALA A 110 30.39 -30.80 -23.35
C ALA A 110 31.79 -30.62 -22.73
N TYR A 111 32.58 -29.66 -23.20
CA TYR A 111 33.97 -29.44 -22.79
C TYR A 111 34.27 -27.95 -22.58
N GLY A 112 34.15 -27.48 -21.33
CA GLY A 112 34.88 -26.35 -20.72
C GLY A 112 34.89 -24.97 -21.40
N GLY A 113 34.31 -24.78 -22.57
CA GLY A 113 34.28 -23.52 -23.28
C GLY A 113 33.21 -22.58 -22.74
N ARG A 114 33.44 -21.28 -22.92
CA ARG A 114 32.55 -20.23 -22.40
C ARG A 114 31.22 -20.29 -23.15
N SER A 115 30.20 -20.83 -22.50
CA SER A 115 28.85 -20.92 -23.07
C SER A 115 28.34 -19.52 -23.40
N SER A 116 27.99 -19.31 -24.67
CA SER A 116 27.47 -18.02 -25.16
C SER A 116 25.94 -18.02 -25.07
N ALA A 117 25.38 -16.92 -24.55
CA ALA A 117 23.93 -16.73 -24.55
C ALA A 117 23.46 -16.60 -26.01
N VAL A 118 22.51 -17.44 -26.40
CA VAL A 118 21.97 -17.51 -27.77
C VAL A 118 20.70 -16.67 -27.86
N ARG A 119 19.87 -16.73 -26.83
CA ARG A 119 18.58 -16.06 -26.80
C ARG A 119 18.16 -15.76 -25.37
N THR A 120 17.59 -14.58 -25.15
CA THR A 120 16.94 -14.21 -23.90
C THR A 120 15.52 -13.74 -24.17
N TYR A 121 14.57 -14.20 -23.38
CA TYR A 121 13.18 -13.73 -23.42
C TYR A 121 12.57 -13.75 -22.02
N THR A 122 11.50 -12.97 -21.85
CA THR A 122 10.78 -12.85 -20.58
C THR A 122 9.38 -13.44 -20.69
N ILE A 123 8.92 -14.09 -19.62
CA ILE A 123 7.53 -14.51 -19.45
C ILE A 123 6.97 -13.70 -18.28
N PRO A 124 6.01 -12.78 -18.52
CA PRO A 124 5.38 -12.03 -17.44
C PRO A 124 4.56 -12.98 -16.57
N LEU A 125 4.63 -12.79 -15.25
CA LEU A 125 3.84 -13.54 -14.28
C LEU A 125 2.78 -12.62 -13.68
N SER A 126 1.55 -13.12 -13.56
CA SER A 126 0.51 -12.41 -12.82
C SER A 126 0.74 -12.61 -11.32
N LEU A 127 1.05 -11.53 -10.62
CA LEU A 127 1.03 -11.48 -9.16
C LEU A 127 -0.42 -11.40 -8.69
N THR A 128 -1.14 -12.52 -8.75
CA THR A 128 -2.41 -12.66 -8.02
C THR A 128 -2.11 -13.29 -6.67
N PRO A 129 -2.27 -12.55 -5.55
CA PRO A 129 -2.09 -13.13 -4.23
C PRO A 129 -3.07 -14.30 -4.06
N HIS A 130 -2.58 -15.46 -3.66
CA HIS A 130 -3.40 -16.66 -3.57
C HIS A 130 -4.43 -16.62 -2.43
N THR A 131 -4.32 -15.69 -1.48
CA THR A 131 -5.34 -15.36 -0.48
C THR A 131 -4.93 -14.02 0.15
N PRO A 132 -5.83 -13.04 0.37
CA PRO A 132 -5.48 -11.92 1.25
C PRO A 132 -5.19 -12.49 2.65
N ALA A 133 -4.01 -12.19 3.19
CA ALA A 133 -3.61 -12.66 4.51
C ALA A 133 -4.69 -12.32 5.55
N ALA A 134 -5.09 -13.31 6.34
CA ALA A 134 -6.00 -13.08 7.45
C ALA A 134 -5.30 -12.16 8.45
N LYS A 135 -5.88 -10.99 8.72
CA LYS A 135 -5.39 -10.06 9.75
C LYS A 135 -5.32 -10.80 11.08
N SER A 136 -4.13 -11.04 11.59
CA SER A 136 -3.95 -11.38 13.01
C SER A 136 -4.10 -10.11 13.83
N LEU A 137 -5.16 -10.04 14.64
CA LEU A 137 -5.34 -9.07 15.71
C LEU A 137 -4.58 -9.50 16.96
#